data_AF-A0A250KV58-F1
#
_entry.id   AF-A0A250KV58-F1
#
_cell.length_a   1.000
_cell.length_b   1.000
_cell.length_c   1.000
_cell.angle_alpha   90.00
_cell.angle_beta   90.00
_cell.angle_gamma   90.00
#
_symmetry.space_group_name_H-M   'P 1'
#
loop_
_entity.id
_entity.type
_entity.pdbx_description
1 polymer ?
#
loop_
_entity_poly.entity_id
_entity_poly.type
_entity_poly.pdbx_seq_one_letter_code
_entity_poly.pdbx_strand_id
1 'polypeptide(L)'
;MLLRIWWLITLLLTALGLVMGGAHVLELPARMQYEPQLYLRVTSTLYRFFGLVGGPLQVLALLFSIGLVWFIRARAAFRSTLVGTLSLALSLLLWFSR
;
A
#
# COMPACT_ATOMS: atom_id res chain seq x y z
N MET A 1 13.84 3.09 22.25
CA MET A 1 14.11 3.81 20.99
C MET A 1 13.79 2.96 19.76
N LEU A 2 14.26 1.70 19.69
CA LEU A 2 14.01 0.79 18.57
C LEU A 2 12.52 0.66 18.16
N LEU A 3 11.61 0.42 19.11
CA LEU A 3 10.18 0.32 18.81
C LEU A 3 9.60 1.60 18.18
N ARG A 4 10.05 2.77 18.64
CA ARG A 4 9.58 4.07 18.11
C ARG A 4 10.06 4.27 16.67
N ILE A 5 11.32 3.91 16.40
CA ILE A 5 11.88 3.95 15.04
C ILE A 5 11.12 2.98 14.13
N TRP A 6 10.91 1.74 14.59
CA TRP A 6 10.17 0.73 13.83
C TRP A 6 8.74 1.19 13.49
N TRP A 7 8.05 1.77 14.48
CA TRP A 7 6.71 2.32 14.30
C TRP A 7 6.69 3.47 13.29
N LEU A 8 7.64 4.41 13.38
CA LEU A 8 7.74 5.53 12.41
C LEU A 8 8.02 5.03 11.00
N ILE A 9 8.93 4.09 10.82
CA ILE A 9 9.24 3.49 9.52
C ILE A 9 7.99 2.77 8.97
N THR A 10 7.31 1.99 9.81
CA THR A 10 6.08 1.28 9.41
C THR A 10 5.02 2.26 8.92
N LEU A 11 4.81 3.37 9.63
CA LEU A 11 3.86 4.41 9.23
C LEU A 11 4.26 5.10 7.93
N LEU A 12 5.53 5.48 7.79
CA LEU A 12 6.02 6.15 6.57
C LEU A 12 5.87 5.24 5.35
N LEU A 13 6.29 3.99 5.44
CA LEU A 13 6.14 3.01 4.36
C LEU A 13 4.66 2.78 4.01
N THR A 14 3.80 2.64 5.03
CA THR A 14 2.37 2.45 4.82
C THR A 14 1.74 3.67 4.14
N ALA A 15 2.04 4.88 4.61
CA ALA A 15 1.54 6.11 4.02
C ALA A 15 1.96 6.24 2.55
N LEU A 16 3.24 6.04 2.26
CA LEU A 16 3.76 6.08 0.88
C LEU A 16 3.13 5.00 -0.01
N GLY A 17 2.98 3.78 0.49
CA GLY A 17 2.34 2.68 -0.23
C GLY A 17 0.88 2.95 -0.59
N LEU A 18 0.15 3.68 0.27
CA LEU A 18 -1.24 4.07 0.04
C LEU A 18 -1.38 5.19 -1.00
N VAL A 19 -0.37 6.05 -1.20
CA VAL A 19 -0.46 7.16 -2.17
C VAL A 19 -0.76 6.66 -3.58
N MET A 20 -0.12 5.58 -4.01
CA MET A 20 -0.31 5.03 -5.35
C MET A 20 -1.74 4.51 -5.56
N GLY A 21 -2.27 3.78 -4.58
CA GLY A 21 -3.66 3.32 -4.59
C GLY A 21 -4.66 4.48 -4.53
N GLY A 22 -4.37 5.49 -3.71
CA GLY A 22 -5.17 6.71 -3.62
C GLY A 22 -5.24 7.47 -4.95
N ALA A 23 -4.10 7.63 -5.64
CA ALA A 23 -4.06 8.24 -6.97
C ALA A 23 -4.94 7.47 -7.97
N HIS A 24 -4.87 6.13 -7.98
CA HIS A 24 -5.73 5.30 -8.82
C HIS A 24 -7.23 5.48 -8.53
N VAL A 25 -7.61 5.61 -7.26
CA VAL A 25 -9.01 5.85 -6.86
C VAL A 25 -9.49 7.21 -7.35
N LEU A 26 -8.67 8.26 -7.19
CA LEU A 26 -9.01 9.61 -7.62
C LEU A 26 -9.11 9.74 -9.15
N GLU A 27 -8.30 8.97 -9.88
CA GLU A 27 -8.31 8.97 -11.34
C GLU A 27 -9.43 8.11 -11.93
N LEU A 28 -10.00 7.17 -11.16
CA LEU A 28 -10.96 6.18 -11.65
C LEU A 28 -12.17 6.81 -12.38
N PRO A 29 -12.84 7.86 -11.85
CA PRO A 29 -14.02 8.43 -12.50
C PRO A 29 -13.74 8.99 -13.90
N ALA A 30 -12.60 9.68 -14.06
CA ALA A 30 -12.18 10.18 -15.36
C ALA A 30 -11.75 9.03 -16.28
N ARG A 31 -11.01 8.05 -15.73
CA ARG A 31 -10.48 6.92 -16.51
C ARG A 31 -11.58 6.03 -17.09
N MET A 32 -12.72 5.90 -16.42
CA MET A 32 -13.89 5.15 -16.90
C MET A 32 -14.57 5.78 -18.12
N GLN A 33 -14.27 7.04 -18.42
CA GLN A 33 -14.83 7.77 -19.57
C GLN A 33 -13.89 7.75 -20.79
N TYR A 34 -12.67 7.22 -20.65
CA TYR A 34 -11.69 7.22 -21.73
C TYR A 34 -12.06 6.24 -22.83
N GLU A 35 -11.84 6.66 -24.08
CA GLU A 35 -11.85 5.72 -25.20
C GLU A 35 -10.78 4.63 -25.00
N PRO A 36 -11.00 3.39 -25.48
CA PRO A 36 -10.09 2.27 -25.25
C PRO A 36 -8.64 2.56 -25.67
N GLN A 37 -8.44 3.28 -26.77
CA GLN A 37 -7.10 3.62 -27.27
C GLN A 37 -6.36 4.57 -26.32
N LEU A 38 -7.06 5.56 -25.75
CA LEU A 38 -6.50 6.47 -24.77
C LEU A 38 -6.19 5.74 -23.46
N TYR A 39 -7.10 4.87 -23.01
CA TYR A 39 -6.89 4.05 -21.81
C TYR A 39 -5.59 3.24 -21.90
N LEU A 40 -5.37 2.54 -23.01
CA LEU A 40 -4.16 1.73 -23.23
C LEU A 40 -2.89 2.60 -23.26
N ARG A 41 -2.94 3.74 -23.95
CA ARG A 41 -1.80 4.66 -24.03
C ARG A 41 -1.43 5.23 -22.67
N VAL A 42 -2.39 5.71 -21.89
CA VAL A 42 -2.14 6.25 -20.54
C VAL A 42 -1.66 5.13 -19.61
N THR A 43 -2.28 3.95 -19.67
CA THR A 43 -1.94 2.85 -18.77
C THR A 43 -0.51 2.33 -18.99
N SER A 44 -0.10 2.21 -20.25
CA SER A 44 1.23 1.71 -20.63
C SER A 44 2.37 2.71 -20.41
N THR A 45 2.09 4.01 -20.39
CA THR A 45 3.12 5.06 -20.28
C THR A 45 3.22 5.63 -18.88
N LEU A 46 2.09 6.00 -18.26
CA LEU A 46 2.05 6.77 -17.03
C LEU A 46 2.33 5.93 -15.77
N TYR A 47 1.82 4.69 -15.70
CA TYR A 47 1.90 3.87 -14.48
C TYR A 47 3.10 2.93 -14.40
N ARG A 48 4.07 3.04 -15.32
CA ARG A 48 5.27 2.17 -15.30
C ARG A 48 5.98 2.21 -13.94
N PHE A 49 6.08 3.38 -13.31
CA PHE A 49 6.73 3.54 -12.01
C PHE A 49 5.84 3.19 -10.81
N PHE A 50 4.51 3.16 -10.99
CA PHE A 50 3.59 2.79 -9.91
C PHE A 50 3.81 1.33 -9.49
N GLY A 51 3.99 0.42 -10.46
CA GLY A 51 4.36 -0.96 -10.16
C GLY A 51 5.78 -1.09 -9.62
N LEU A 52 6.74 -0.44 -10.28
CA LEU A 52 8.17 -0.57 -9.96
C LEU A 52 8.52 -0.04 -8.56
N VAL A 53 7.90 1.07 -8.13
CA VAL A 53 8.18 1.71 -6.84
C VAL A 53 7.10 1.38 -5.81
N GLY A 54 5.83 1.44 -6.21
CA GLY A 54 4.69 1.18 -5.31
C GLY A 54 4.64 -0.27 -4.83
N GLY A 55 4.95 -1.24 -5.69
CA GLY A 55 4.99 -2.67 -5.32
C GLY A 55 5.97 -2.95 -4.17
N PRO A 56 7.27 -2.63 -4.30
CA PRO A 56 8.23 -2.78 -3.22
C PRO A 56 7.84 -2.02 -1.95
N LEU A 57 7.31 -0.80 -2.05
CA LEU A 57 6.86 -0.04 -0.88
C LEU A 57 5.71 -0.74 -0.13
N GLN A 58 4.72 -1.30 -0.83
CA GLN A 58 3.63 -2.04 -0.19
C GLN A 58 4.12 -3.34 0.46
N VAL A 59 5.03 -4.07 -0.19
CA VAL A 59 5.63 -5.27 0.38
C VAL A 59 6.41 -4.93 1.66
N LEU A 60 7.27 -3.90 1.62
CA LEU A 60 8.03 -3.45 2.78
C LEU A 60 7.10 -2.96 3.91
N ALA A 61 6.04 -2.21 3.59
CA ALA A 61 5.05 -1.78 4.57
C ALA A 61 4.41 -2.97 5.29
N LEU A 62 4.03 -4.02 4.53
CA LEU A 62 3.47 -5.25 5.10
C LEU A 62 4.47 -5.96 6.02
N LEU A 63 5.71 -6.16 5.57
CA LEU A 63 6.75 -6.84 6.36
C LEU A 63 7.04 -6.10 7.67
N PHE A 64 7.20 -4.78 7.62
CA PHE A 64 7.42 -3.96 8.81
C PHE A 64 6.20 -3.97 9.74
N SER A 65 4.98 -3.95 9.18
CA SER A 65 3.74 -4.03 9.94
C SER A 65 3.60 -5.37 10.68
N ILE A 66 3.95 -6.50 10.05
CA ILE A 66 4.01 -7.82 10.71
C ILE A 66 5.00 -7.81 11.88
N GLY A 67 6.20 -7.26 11.65
CA GLY A 67 7.19 -7.09 12.73
C GLY A 67 6.66 -6.21 13.88
N LEU A 68 5.94 -5.14 13.55
CA LEU A 68 5.34 -4.25 14.54
C LEU A 68 4.28 -4.97 15.39
N VAL A 69 3.39 -5.76 14.76
CA VAL A 69 2.39 -6.61 15.45
C VAL A 69 3.07 -7.51 16.48
N TRP A 70 4.18 -8.15 16.10
CA TRP A 70 4.94 -8.99 17.01
C TRP A 70 5.49 -8.21 18.20
N PHE A 71 6.10 -7.04 17.96
CA PHE A 71 6.70 -6.22 19.02
C PHE A 71 5.67 -5.63 20.00
N ILE A 72 4.43 -5.39 19.57
CA ILE A 72 3.41 -4.76 20.40
C ILE A 72 2.33 -5.72 20.91
N ARG A 73 2.52 -7.04 20.79
CA ARG A 73 1.52 -8.08 21.12
C ARG A 73 0.89 -8.00 22.52
N ALA A 74 1.60 -7.41 23.49
CA ALA A 74 1.11 -7.23 24.86
C ALA A 74 0.58 -5.80 25.14
N ARG A 75 0.43 -4.96 24.11
CA ARG A 75 -0.01 -3.56 24.24
C ARG A 75 -1.43 -3.37 23.72
N ALA A 76 -2.14 -2.36 24.25
CA ALA A 76 -3.50 -2.04 23.82
C ALA A 76 -3.63 -1.76 22.31
N ALA A 77 -2.57 -1.20 21.69
CA ALA A 77 -2.52 -0.91 20.26
C ALA A 77 -2.41 -2.17 19.36
N PHE A 78 -2.25 -3.37 19.93
CA PHE A 78 -2.11 -4.60 19.17
C PHE A 78 -3.27 -4.85 18.20
N ARG A 79 -4.51 -4.70 18.68
CA ARG A 79 -5.71 -5.00 17.88
C ARG A 79 -5.81 -4.11 16.65
N SER A 80 -5.55 -2.80 16.80
CA SER A 80 -5.61 -1.86 15.68
C SER A 80 -4.47 -2.08 14.69
N THR A 81 -3.25 -2.36 15.17
CA THR A 81 -2.14 -2.69 14.29
C THR A 81 -2.39 -4.00 13.54
N LEU A 82 -2.92 -5.04 14.19
CA LEU A 82 -3.26 -6.30 13.53
C LEU A 82 -4.29 -6.11 12.41
N VAL A 83 -5.36 -5.36 12.67
CA VAL A 83 -6.37 -5.03 11.64
C VAL A 83 -5.73 -4.27 10.47
N GLY A 84 -4.85 -3.31 10.76
CA GLY A 84 -4.09 -2.60 9.74
C GLY A 84 -3.20 -3.52 8.91
N THR A 85 -2.46 -4.43 9.55
CA THR A 85 -1.61 -5.43 8.88
C THR A 85 -2.43 -6.36 7.99
N LEU A 86 -3.57 -6.85 8.47
CA LEU A 86 -4.47 -7.69 7.69
C LEU A 86 -5.04 -6.95 6.47
N SER A 87 -5.38 -5.66 6.64
CA SER A 87 -5.85 -4.81 5.55
C SER A 87 -4.78 -4.61 4.47
N LEU A 88 -3.52 -4.40 4.87
CA LEU A 88 -2.39 -4.32 3.95
C LEU A 88 -2.15 -5.65 3.21
N ALA A 89 -2.23 -6.78 3.94
CA ALA A 89 -2.11 -8.10 3.33
C ALA A 89 -3.20 -8.34 2.29
N LEU A 90 -4.45 -8.01 2.62
CA LEU A 90 -5.59 -8.12 1.70
C LEU A 90 -5.42 -7.22 0.48
N SER A 91 -4.99 -5.96 0.67
CA SER A 91 -4.71 -5.03 -0.43
C SER A 91 -3.66 -5.61 -1.39
N LEU A 92 -2.58 -6.18 -0.85
CA LEU A 92 -1.51 -6.75 -1.66
C LEU A 92 -1.96 -8.04 -2.39
N LEU A 93 -2.74 -8.90 -1.73
CA LEU A 93 -3.35 -10.08 -2.35
C LEU A 93 -4.27 -9.69 -3.52
N LEU A 94 -5.10 -8.67 -3.33
CA LEU A 94 -5.98 -8.16 -4.39
C LEU A 94 -5.18 -7.58 -5.56
N TRP A 95 -4.05 -6.94 -5.29
CA TRP A 95 -3.15 -6.44 -6.33
C TRP A 95 -2.55 -7.58 -7.17
N PHE A 96 -2.08 -8.66 -6.53
CA PHE A 96 -1.57 -9.85 -7.25
C PHE A 96 -2.66 -10.64 -8.01
N SER A 97 -3.93 -10.47 -7.65
CA SER A 97 -5.04 -11.15 -8.33
C SER A 97 -5.52 -10.47 -9.62
N ARG A 98 -4.96 -9.30 -9.94
CA ARG A 98 -5.28 -8.52 -11.16
C ARG A 98 -4.14 -8.61 -12.17
#